data_AF-A0A2P6U427-F1
#
_entry.id   AF-A0A2P6U427-F1
#
_cell.length_a   1.000
_cell.length_b   1.000
_cell.length_c   1.000
_cell.angle_alpha   90.00
_cell.angle_beta   90.00
_cell.angle_gamma   90.00
#
_symmetry.space_group_name_H-M   'P 1'
#
loop_
_entity.id
_entity.type
_entity.pdbx_description
1 polymer ?
#
loop_
_entity_poly.entity_id
_entity_poly.type
_entity_poly.pdbx_seq_one_letter_code
_entity_poly.pdbx_strand_id
1 'polypeptide(L)'
;MLQRPSQPTLLLLQYYPWMRSFGDGVTQGLYYREPETEMTVIGQYYDLPVVSVRAAAWRLMHEGIDGFKADKGAHSIGLNWGNKSIIPQAEAGEVDQYFYSDGLHPGPGGARVMAELMIHPLAVAVEEVAEGVQVEERQDPRLQGLPPPMIPHSPSIASSACYMLEEFKPLVKKAQGFLYRPERPARTSVLAQKWGWSGLQPGEWLQLEVSTMLEAASPQRNATVFLRAWEPPIPYTVFLNYPLHNVTQHPRCRLRVEIMNERPQQAEQKVMLAAMAVQLLN
;
A
#
# COMPACT_ATOMS: atom_id res chain seq x y z
N MET A 1 -0.44 8.52 12.94
CA MET A 1 0.51 7.81 13.84
C MET A 1 1.18 8.77 14.82
N LEU A 2 1.84 9.82 14.33
CA LEU A 2 2.52 10.83 15.17
C LEU A 2 1.63 11.50 16.23
N GLN A 3 0.33 11.65 15.97
CA GLN A 3 -0.63 12.28 16.91
C GLN A 3 -1.28 11.28 17.89
N ARG A 4 -0.89 10.01 17.91
CA ARG A 4 -1.51 9.04 18.83
C ARG A 4 -1.12 9.38 20.28
N PRO A 5 -2.04 9.25 21.26
CA PRO A 5 -1.74 9.55 22.67
C PRO A 5 -0.55 8.77 23.24
N SER A 6 -0.29 7.58 22.73
CA SER A 6 0.85 6.74 23.14
C SER A 6 2.21 7.21 22.63
N GLN A 7 2.24 8.25 21.76
CA GLN A 7 3.45 8.81 21.15
C GLN A 7 4.49 7.74 20.76
N PRO A 8 4.12 6.78 19.89
CA PRO A 8 5.01 5.67 19.60
C PRO A 8 6.28 6.18 18.91
N THR A 9 7.43 5.58 19.22
CA THR A 9 8.64 5.73 18.40
C THR A 9 8.36 5.23 16.99
N LEU A 10 8.72 6.02 15.98
CA LEU A 10 8.50 5.69 14.59
C LEU A 10 9.84 5.63 13.85
N LEU A 11 9.92 4.73 12.88
CA LEU A 11 11.00 4.61 11.91
C LEU A 11 10.37 4.36 10.55
N LEU A 12 10.91 5.00 9.52
CA LEU A 12 10.46 4.85 8.15
C LEU A 12 11.37 3.87 7.40
N LEU A 13 10.86 2.67 7.14
CA LEU A 13 11.53 1.70 6.27
C LEU A 13 11.09 1.92 4.81
N GLN A 14 12.03 2.30 3.96
CA GLN A 14 11.83 2.45 2.54
C GLN A 14 12.17 1.14 1.83
N TYR A 15 11.12 0.46 1.39
CA TYR A 15 11.23 -0.76 0.61
C TYR A 15 11.52 -0.44 -0.86
N TYR A 16 12.37 -1.25 -1.49
CA TYR A 16 12.77 -1.09 -2.88
C TYR A 16 12.30 -2.30 -3.70
N PRO A 17 11.34 -2.17 -4.61
CA PRO A 17 10.88 -3.28 -5.43
C PRO A 17 11.63 -3.34 -6.77
N TRP A 18 12.78 -4.03 -6.82
CA TRP A 18 13.69 -4.09 -7.99
C TRP A 18 12.95 -4.26 -9.32
N MET A 19 12.05 -5.25 -9.41
CA MET A 19 11.34 -5.62 -10.64
C MET A 19 10.13 -4.73 -10.96
N ARG A 20 9.81 -3.75 -10.09
CA ARG A 20 8.75 -2.73 -10.29
C ARG A 20 9.25 -1.32 -10.53
N SER A 21 10.56 -1.12 -10.46
CA SER A 21 11.19 0.13 -10.91
C SER A 21 10.74 0.48 -12.35
N PHE A 22 10.92 1.73 -12.79
CA PHE A 22 10.50 2.18 -14.11
C PHE A 22 11.69 2.61 -14.98
N GLY A 23 11.56 2.48 -16.31
CA GLY A 23 12.57 2.89 -17.26
C GLY A 23 13.77 1.95 -17.32
N ASP A 24 14.97 2.52 -17.44
CA ASP A 24 16.25 1.83 -17.23
C ASP A 24 16.41 1.29 -15.79
N GLY A 25 15.55 1.77 -14.89
CA GLY A 25 15.16 1.18 -13.61
C GLY A 25 15.16 -0.34 -13.60
N VAL A 26 14.62 -0.91 -14.66
CA VAL A 26 14.14 -2.29 -14.66
C VAL A 26 15.23 -3.30 -14.96
N THR A 27 16.26 -2.87 -15.69
CA THR A 27 17.41 -3.70 -16.01
C THR A 27 18.61 -3.38 -15.12
N GLN A 28 18.67 -2.16 -14.57
CA GLN A 28 19.81 -1.70 -13.77
C GLN A 28 19.47 -1.37 -12.31
N GLY A 29 18.20 -1.39 -11.92
CA GLY A 29 17.76 -0.99 -10.58
C GLY A 29 17.72 0.53 -10.37
N LEU A 30 17.54 1.34 -11.40
CA LEU A 30 17.48 2.82 -11.30
C LEU A 30 16.19 3.36 -10.65
N TYR A 31 16.29 4.58 -10.10
CA TYR A 31 15.61 4.98 -8.85
C TYR A 31 14.63 6.17 -8.96
N TYR A 32 14.65 6.92 -10.05
CA TYR A 32 14.13 8.31 -10.05
C TYR A 32 12.61 8.48 -10.01
N ARG A 33 11.82 7.43 -9.73
CA ARG A 33 10.35 7.47 -9.79
C ARG A 33 9.62 6.86 -8.59
N GLU A 34 10.29 6.04 -7.79
CA GLU A 34 9.66 5.46 -6.60
C GLU A 34 9.47 6.53 -5.51
N PRO A 35 8.45 6.41 -4.64
CA PRO A 35 8.09 7.45 -3.67
C PRO A 35 9.15 7.63 -2.57
N GLU A 36 10.31 6.98 -2.68
CA GLU A 36 11.40 7.03 -1.71
C GLU A 36 11.91 8.46 -1.50
N THR A 37 12.01 9.28 -2.56
CA THR A 37 12.42 10.69 -2.42
C THR A 37 11.40 11.46 -1.58
N GLU A 38 10.13 11.34 -1.94
CA GLU A 38 9.02 12.01 -1.25
C GLU A 38 8.90 11.53 0.21
N MET A 39 9.04 10.23 0.44
CA MET A 39 9.01 9.64 1.77
C MET A 39 10.24 10.06 2.60
N THR A 40 11.41 10.24 2.00
CA THR A 40 12.60 10.77 2.68
C THR A 40 12.35 12.21 3.12
N VAL A 41 11.78 13.04 2.25
CA VAL A 41 11.43 14.43 2.58
C VAL A 41 10.41 14.48 3.71
N ILE A 42 9.39 13.61 3.69
CA ILE A 42 8.43 13.48 4.80
C ILE A 42 9.15 13.08 6.10
N GLY A 43 10.07 12.11 6.02
CA GLY A 43 10.85 11.67 7.17
C GLY A 43 11.64 12.82 7.77
N GLN A 44 12.38 13.57 6.96
CA GLN A 44 13.12 14.76 7.39
C GLN A 44 12.23 15.84 7.99
N TYR A 45 11.07 16.10 7.37
CA TYR A 45 10.13 17.14 7.83
C TYR A 45 9.58 16.86 9.24
N TYR A 46 9.34 15.58 9.55
CA TYR A 46 8.82 15.14 10.86
C TYR A 46 9.91 14.60 11.80
N ASP A 47 11.19 14.81 11.46
CA ASP A 47 12.35 14.33 12.21
C ASP A 47 12.30 12.83 12.52
N LEU A 48 11.93 12.04 11.52
CA LEU A 48 11.85 10.59 11.60
C LEU A 48 13.13 9.93 11.07
N PRO A 49 13.70 8.95 11.78
CA PRO A 49 14.72 8.08 11.23
C PRO A 49 14.21 7.37 9.97
N VAL A 50 15.00 7.43 8.89
CA VAL A 50 14.69 6.80 7.61
C VAL A 50 15.79 5.81 7.26
N VAL A 51 15.40 4.57 6.94
CA VAL A 51 16.33 3.57 6.42
C VAL A 51 15.82 3.06 5.08
N SER A 52 16.75 2.77 4.16
CA SER A 52 16.43 2.42 2.78
C SER A 52 17.08 1.11 2.38
N VAL A 53 16.26 0.15 1.94
CA VAL A 53 16.72 -1.12 1.37
C VAL A 53 17.60 -0.84 0.16
N ARG A 54 17.27 0.16 -0.65
CA ARG A 54 18.07 0.56 -1.80
C ARG A 54 19.45 1.02 -1.35
N ALA A 55 19.52 1.95 -0.41
CA ALA A 55 20.81 2.47 0.07
C ALA A 55 21.69 1.35 0.65
N ALA A 56 21.10 0.40 1.37
CA ALA A 56 21.82 -0.68 2.03
C ALA A 56 22.21 -1.83 1.09
N ALA A 57 21.33 -2.22 0.16
CA ALA A 57 21.42 -3.50 -0.54
C ALA A 57 21.48 -3.40 -2.06
N TRP A 58 21.23 -2.23 -2.67
CA TRP A 58 21.17 -2.11 -4.14
C TRP A 58 22.43 -2.61 -4.83
N ARG A 59 23.61 -2.27 -4.32
CA ARG A 59 24.88 -2.73 -4.92
C ARG A 59 25.01 -4.25 -4.86
N LEU A 60 24.59 -4.87 -3.76
CA LEU A 60 24.62 -6.32 -3.59
C LEU A 60 23.65 -7.01 -4.57
N MET A 61 22.47 -6.42 -4.77
CA MET A 61 21.49 -6.90 -5.77
C MET A 61 22.02 -6.75 -7.19
N HIS A 62 22.62 -5.59 -7.50
CA HIS A 62 23.17 -5.28 -8.82
C HIS A 62 24.30 -6.23 -9.21
N GLU A 63 25.19 -6.56 -8.27
CA GLU A 63 26.29 -7.51 -8.47
C GLU A 63 25.87 -8.99 -8.37
N GLY A 64 24.58 -9.27 -8.08
CA GLY A 64 24.07 -10.64 -8.00
C GLY A 64 24.66 -11.48 -6.86
N ILE A 65 24.98 -10.84 -5.73
CA ILE A 65 25.52 -11.52 -4.55
C ILE A 65 24.49 -12.51 -3.99
N ASP A 66 24.94 -13.70 -3.56
CA ASP A 66 24.06 -14.70 -2.94
C ASP A 66 23.30 -14.10 -1.74
N GLY A 67 21.99 -14.33 -1.71
CA GLY A 67 21.04 -13.75 -0.75
C GLY A 67 20.46 -12.40 -1.20
N PHE A 68 21.06 -11.77 -2.22
CA PHE A 68 20.65 -10.49 -2.78
C PHE A 68 20.27 -10.56 -4.26
N LYS A 69 20.35 -11.73 -4.91
CA LYS A 69 19.97 -11.86 -6.33
C LYS A 69 18.55 -11.37 -6.57
N ALA A 70 18.35 -10.66 -7.67
CA ALA A 70 17.09 -10.01 -8.02
C ALA A 70 16.63 -10.28 -9.46
N ASP A 71 17.27 -11.22 -10.15
CA ASP A 71 16.94 -11.65 -11.51
C ASP A 71 15.87 -12.76 -11.56
N LYS A 72 15.66 -13.49 -10.45
CA LYS A 72 14.59 -14.48 -10.27
C LYS A 72 13.80 -14.20 -9.00
N GLY A 73 12.63 -14.82 -8.87
CA GLY A 73 11.84 -14.86 -7.64
C GLY A 73 11.70 -16.28 -7.11
N ALA A 74 11.51 -16.44 -5.80
CA ALA A 74 11.24 -17.75 -5.19
C ALA A 74 9.98 -18.44 -5.78
N HIS A 75 9.03 -17.65 -6.28
CA HIS A 75 7.75 -18.08 -6.83
C HIS A 75 7.51 -17.43 -8.22
N SER A 76 7.06 -18.22 -9.20
CA SER A 76 6.90 -17.84 -10.63
C SER A 76 5.66 -17.01 -10.95
N ILE A 77 5.20 -16.16 -10.04
CA ILE A 77 3.94 -15.43 -10.21
C ILE A 77 4.14 -13.94 -10.46
N GLY A 78 5.32 -13.57 -10.98
CA GLY A 78 5.77 -12.19 -11.19
C GLY A 78 5.89 -11.78 -12.66
N LEU A 79 5.47 -10.55 -12.98
CA LEU A 79 5.89 -9.85 -14.19
C LEU A 79 6.90 -8.80 -13.79
N ASN A 80 7.94 -8.67 -14.59
CA ASN A 80 8.81 -7.52 -14.55
C ASN A 80 8.05 -6.33 -15.17
N TRP A 81 7.93 -5.21 -14.45
CA TRP A 81 7.04 -4.11 -14.86
C TRP A 81 7.59 -3.25 -15.99
N GLY A 82 8.90 -3.19 -16.21
CA GLY A 82 9.46 -2.39 -17.31
C GLY A 82 9.38 -3.07 -18.65
N ASN A 83 9.67 -4.37 -18.70
CA ASN A 83 9.70 -5.11 -19.97
C ASN A 83 8.49 -6.05 -20.16
N LYS A 84 7.62 -6.18 -19.14
CA LYS A 84 6.46 -7.08 -19.13
C LYS A 84 6.82 -8.56 -19.32
N SER A 85 8.07 -8.96 -19.09
CA SER A 85 8.48 -10.36 -19.14
C SER A 85 8.07 -11.08 -17.85
N ILE A 86 7.89 -12.40 -17.95
CA ILE A 86 7.75 -13.26 -16.78
C ILE A 86 9.07 -13.23 -16.00
N ILE A 87 8.98 -13.11 -14.68
CA ILE A 87 10.12 -13.24 -13.78
C ILE A 87 10.44 -14.74 -13.66
N PRO A 88 11.66 -15.18 -13.99
CA PRO A 88 12.04 -16.57 -13.84
C PRO A 88 11.88 -17.04 -12.39
N GLN A 89 11.56 -18.31 -12.21
CA GLN A 89 11.55 -18.93 -10.89
C GLN A 89 12.96 -19.38 -10.50
N ALA A 90 13.35 -19.16 -9.25
CA ALA A 90 14.50 -19.84 -8.66
C ALA A 90 14.28 -21.35 -8.60
N GLU A 91 15.33 -22.13 -8.81
CA GLU A 91 15.26 -23.57 -8.57
C GLU A 91 15.10 -23.85 -7.06
N ALA A 92 14.61 -25.04 -6.70
CA ALA A 92 14.29 -25.36 -5.30
C ALA A 92 15.48 -25.21 -4.34
N GLY A 93 16.71 -25.44 -4.81
CA GLY A 93 17.94 -25.26 -4.04
C GLY A 93 18.53 -23.84 -4.05
N GLU A 94 17.94 -22.92 -4.82
CA GLU A 94 18.45 -21.56 -5.00
C GLU A 94 17.60 -20.50 -4.30
N VAL A 95 16.43 -20.84 -3.75
CA VAL A 95 15.45 -19.88 -3.21
C VAL A 95 16.07 -18.87 -2.24
N ASP A 96 16.95 -19.33 -1.34
CA ASP A 96 17.59 -18.49 -0.34
C ASP A 96 18.67 -17.55 -0.90
N GLN A 97 19.03 -17.71 -2.17
CA GLN A 97 19.97 -16.82 -2.87
C GLN A 97 19.29 -15.54 -3.38
N TYR A 98 17.95 -15.50 -3.41
CA TYR A 98 17.17 -14.42 -4.00
C TYR A 98 16.54 -13.53 -2.95
N PHE A 99 16.56 -12.22 -3.19
CA PHE A 99 15.99 -11.23 -2.29
C PHE A 99 14.46 -11.27 -2.30
N TYR A 100 13.85 -11.53 -3.46
CA TYR A 100 12.40 -11.44 -3.68
C TYR A 100 11.74 -12.81 -3.80
N SER A 101 10.52 -12.93 -3.28
CA SER A 101 9.67 -14.11 -3.52
C SER A 101 8.93 -14.03 -4.83
N ASP A 102 8.59 -12.83 -5.30
CA ASP A 102 7.95 -12.57 -6.58
C ASP A 102 8.36 -11.19 -7.11
N GLY A 103 7.63 -10.62 -8.07
CA GLY A 103 7.95 -9.30 -8.63
C GLY A 103 7.81 -8.10 -7.69
N LEU A 104 7.33 -8.29 -6.46
CA LEU A 104 7.11 -7.21 -5.49
C LEU A 104 7.55 -7.58 -4.09
N HIS A 105 7.31 -8.80 -3.61
CA HIS A 105 7.43 -9.13 -2.20
C HIS A 105 8.82 -9.67 -1.86
N PRO A 106 9.36 -9.33 -0.68
CA PRO A 106 10.62 -9.91 -0.23
C PRO A 106 10.43 -11.41 0.06
N GLY A 107 11.42 -12.21 -0.32
CA GLY A 107 11.55 -13.59 0.14
C GLY A 107 12.06 -13.64 1.58
N PRO A 108 12.32 -14.84 2.13
CA PRO A 108 12.88 -15.00 3.47
C PRO A 108 14.19 -14.21 3.67
N GLY A 109 15.10 -14.26 2.69
CA GLY A 109 16.35 -13.48 2.70
C GLY A 109 16.13 -11.97 2.71
N GLY A 110 15.28 -11.46 1.82
CA GLY A 110 14.94 -10.03 1.77
C GLY A 110 14.24 -9.54 3.04
N ALA A 111 13.35 -10.34 3.62
CA ALA A 111 12.69 -10.03 4.88
C ALA A 111 13.68 -9.94 6.04
N ARG A 112 14.69 -10.83 6.06
CA ARG A 112 15.80 -10.76 7.03
C ARG A 112 16.62 -9.48 6.86
N VAL A 113 17.02 -9.11 5.64
CA VAL A 113 17.75 -7.85 5.38
C VAL A 113 16.95 -6.64 5.85
N MET A 114 15.64 -6.61 5.58
CA MET A 114 14.76 -5.53 6.05
C MET A 114 14.69 -5.47 7.58
N ALA A 115 14.64 -6.61 8.26
CA ALA A 115 14.65 -6.69 9.71
C ALA A 115 15.98 -6.17 10.29
N GLU A 116 17.12 -6.64 9.76
CA GLU A 116 18.46 -6.19 10.15
C GLU A 116 18.61 -4.67 9.96
N LEU A 117 18.12 -4.13 8.84
CA LEU A 117 18.14 -2.70 8.55
C LEU A 117 17.30 -1.87 9.53
N MET A 118 16.16 -2.38 10.00
CA MET A 118 15.35 -1.70 11.03
C MET A 118 15.96 -1.80 12.42
N ILE A 119 16.63 -2.91 12.74
CA ILE A 119 17.29 -3.13 14.04
C ILE A 119 18.52 -2.25 14.16
N HIS A 120 19.25 -2.00 13.08
CA HIS A 120 20.54 -1.31 13.13
C HIS A 120 20.49 0.09 13.78
N PRO A 121 19.58 1.02 13.41
CA PRO A 121 19.48 2.32 14.09
C PRO A 121 19.16 2.20 15.59
N LEU A 122 18.36 1.19 15.98
CA LEU A 122 18.07 0.92 17.38
C LEU A 122 19.32 0.42 18.11
N ALA A 123 20.10 -0.48 17.50
CA ALA A 123 21.34 -0.97 18.08
C ALA A 123 22.34 0.17 18.29
N VAL A 124 22.53 1.03 17.29
CA VAL A 124 23.39 2.23 17.39
C VAL A 124 22.93 3.15 18.51
N ALA A 125 21.62 3.45 18.58
CA ALA A 125 21.09 4.31 19.66
C ALA A 125 21.32 3.71 21.06
N VAL A 126 21.22 2.38 21.21
CA VAL A 126 21.51 1.69 22.47
C VAL A 126 23.00 1.79 22.83
N GLU A 127 23.89 1.61 21.86
CA GLU A 127 25.34 1.75 22.04
C GLU A 127 25.71 3.18 22.44
N GLU A 128 25.19 4.19 21.73
CA GLU A 128 25.41 5.61 22.04
C GLU A 128 24.99 5.95 23.47
N VAL A 129 23.80 5.49 23.91
CA VAL A 129 23.35 5.68 25.29
C VAL A 129 24.27 4.98 26.30
N ALA A 130 24.73 3.76 25.99
CA ALA A 130 25.66 3.03 26.85
C ALA A 130 27.03 3.72 26.98
N GLU A 131 27.47 4.41 25.92
CA GLU A 131 28.68 5.25 25.91
C GLU A 131 28.48 6.62 26.58
N GLY A 132 27.25 6.93 27.02
CA GLY A 132 26.92 8.17 27.70
C GLY A 132 26.65 9.34 26.76
N VAL A 133 26.44 9.10 25.46
CA VAL A 133 26.01 10.14 24.52
C VAL A 133 24.71 10.75 25.04
N GLN A 134 24.73 12.06 25.27
CA GLN A 134 23.55 12.83 25.64
C GLN A 134 23.03 13.53 24.39
N VAL A 135 21.78 13.26 24.04
CA VAL A 135 21.09 14.03 23.00
C VAL A 135 20.56 15.31 23.63
N GLU A 136 21.18 16.44 23.33
CA GLU A 136 20.65 17.74 23.71
C GLU A 136 19.40 18.04 22.86
N GLU A 137 18.23 17.85 23.46
CA GLU A 137 16.98 18.25 22.81
C GLU A 137 16.87 19.78 22.80
N ARG A 138 16.61 20.35 21.63
CA ARG A 138 16.34 21.79 21.52
C ARG A 138 14.98 22.10 22.13
N GLN A 139 14.99 22.51 23.39
CA GLN A 139 13.80 22.94 24.11
C GLN A 139 13.50 24.42 23.81
N ASP A 140 12.60 24.67 22.86
CA ASP A 140 12.00 26.00 22.64
C ASP A 140 10.47 25.87 22.76
N PRO A 141 9.78 26.66 23.60
CA PRO A 141 8.33 26.60 23.73
C PRO A 141 7.57 26.75 22.40
N ARG A 142 8.15 27.41 21.40
CA ARG A 142 7.57 27.58 20.06
C ARG A 142 7.65 26.32 19.20
N LEU A 143 8.52 25.38 19.57
CA LEU A 143 8.74 24.11 18.88
C LEU A 143 8.03 22.94 19.56
N GLN A 144 7.17 23.22 20.56
CA GLN A 144 6.40 22.19 21.25
C GLN A 144 5.33 21.60 20.33
N GLY A 145 5.32 20.27 20.19
CA GLY A 145 4.38 19.53 19.35
C GLY A 145 4.91 19.23 17.95
N LEU A 146 4.04 18.70 17.09
CA LEU A 146 4.39 18.39 15.71
C LEU A 146 4.41 19.66 14.84
N PRO A 147 5.28 19.75 13.82
CA PRO A 147 5.14 20.77 12.80
C PRO A 147 3.76 20.66 12.11
N PRO A 148 3.27 21.73 11.46
CA PRO A 148 2.03 21.66 10.68
C PRO A 148 2.11 20.56 9.60
N PRO A 149 0.99 20.14 8.98
CA PRO A 149 1.05 19.20 7.88
C PRO A 149 2.00 19.67 6.77
N MET A 150 2.98 18.84 6.38
CA MET A 150 3.96 19.17 5.33
C MET A 150 3.28 19.56 4.02
N ILE A 151 2.19 18.86 3.69
CA ILE A 151 1.31 19.17 2.57
C ILE A 151 0.08 19.88 3.15
N PRO A 152 -0.05 21.20 2.95
CA PRO A 152 -1.20 21.95 3.43
C PRO A 152 -2.50 21.34 2.91
N HIS A 153 -3.53 21.34 3.77
CA HIS A 153 -4.86 20.84 3.44
C HIS A 153 -4.90 19.36 2.99
N SER A 154 -3.92 18.55 3.37
CA SER A 154 -3.98 17.10 3.24
C SER A 154 -4.42 16.50 4.59
N PRO A 155 -5.73 16.28 4.81
CA PRO A 155 -6.20 15.75 6.09
C PRO A 155 -5.61 14.35 6.31
N SER A 156 -5.25 14.04 7.56
CA SER A 156 -4.91 12.67 7.96
C SER A 156 -6.15 11.80 7.77
N ILE A 157 -6.21 11.07 6.65
CA ILE A 157 -7.32 10.16 6.39
C ILE A 157 -7.09 8.92 7.23
N ALA A 158 -7.94 8.69 8.23
CA ALA A 158 -7.90 7.47 9.04
C ALA A 158 -8.31 6.21 8.23
N SER A 159 -8.70 6.35 6.97
CA SER A 159 -9.16 5.23 6.16
C SER A 159 -7.97 4.37 5.69
N SER A 160 -7.84 3.18 6.26
CA SER A 160 -7.04 2.11 5.68
C SER A 160 -7.74 1.58 4.43
N ALA A 161 -7.46 2.19 3.28
CA ALA A 161 -7.99 1.73 1.98
C ALA A 161 -7.52 0.30 1.62
N CYS A 162 -6.54 -0.24 2.34
CA CYS A 162 -5.90 -1.49 1.97
C CYS A 162 -6.81 -2.71 2.16
N TYR A 163 -7.62 -2.83 3.22
CA TYR A 163 -8.53 -3.98 3.40
C TYR A 163 -9.61 -3.66 4.44
N MET A 164 -10.79 -3.18 4.01
CA MET A 164 -11.92 -3.05 4.95
C MET A 164 -12.63 -4.38 5.21
N LEU A 165 -12.43 -5.42 4.38
CA LEU A 165 -12.99 -6.77 4.53
C LEU A 165 -14.44 -6.76 5.04
N GLU A 166 -14.67 -7.15 6.30
CA GLU A 166 -15.99 -7.23 6.93
C GLU A 166 -16.56 -5.86 7.30
N GLU A 167 -15.71 -4.87 7.60
CA GLU A 167 -16.11 -3.49 7.89
C GLU A 167 -16.73 -2.80 6.66
N PHE A 168 -16.49 -3.34 5.45
CA PHE A 168 -17.14 -2.86 4.24
C PHE A 168 -18.62 -3.28 4.15
N LYS A 169 -19.00 -4.41 4.79
CA LYS A 169 -20.36 -4.95 4.76
C LYS A 169 -21.43 -3.95 5.21
N PRO A 170 -21.31 -3.25 6.36
CA PRO A 170 -22.32 -2.30 6.82
C PRO A 170 -22.45 -1.05 5.94
N LEU A 171 -21.50 -0.76 5.05
CA LEU A 171 -21.62 0.37 4.11
C LEU A 171 -22.64 0.08 3.00
N VAL A 172 -22.84 -1.18 2.63
CA VAL A 172 -23.85 -1.58 1.65
C VAL A 172 -25.23 -1.63 2.32
N LYS A 173 -26.09 -0.69 1.96
CA LYS A 173 -27.46 -0.59 2.50
C LYS A 173 -28.49 -1.36 1.70
N LYS A 174 -28.25 -1.49 0.39
CA LYS A 174 -29.11 -2.23 -0.54
C LYS A 174 -28.24 -2.92 -1.59
N ALA A 175 -28.66 -4.07 -2.06
CA ALA A 175 -28.01 -4.79 -3.14
C ALA A 175 -29.04 -5.61 -3.92
N GLN A 176 -28.79 -5.79 -5.21
CA GLN A 176 -29.51 -6.69 -6.09
C GLN A 176 -28.47 -7.47 -6.91
N GLY A 177 -28.47 -8.80 -6.77
CA GLY A 177 -27.49 -9.71 -7.41
C GLY A 177 -26.10 -9.74 -6.79
N PHE A 178 -25.63 -8.62 -6.22
CA PHE A 178 -24.37 -8.60 -5.47
C PHE A 178 -24.45 -9.46 -4.20
N LEU A 179 -23.47 -10.35 -4.02
CA LEU A 179 -23.32 -11.22 -2.85
C LEU A 179 -22.03 -10.93 -2.09
N TYR A 180 -22.11 -10.87 -0.75
CA TYR A 180 -20.93 -10.80 0.10
C TYR A 180 -20.33 -12.18 0.30
N ARG A 181 -19.18 -12.45 -0.30
CA ARG A 181 -18.54 -13.78 -0.33
C ARG A 181 -17.03 -13.68 -0.47
N PRO A 182 -16.26 -14.71 -0.05
CA PRO A 182 -14.83 -14.73 -0.29
C PRO A 182 -14.52 -14.84 -1.78
N GLU A 183 -13.45 -14.20 -2.22
CA GLU A 183 -12.83 -14.45 -3.54
C GLU A 183 -12.17 -15.82 -3.58
N ARG A 184 -11.54 -16.24 -2.48
CA ARG A 184 -10.70 -17.43 -2.39
C ARG A 184 -11.16 -18.33 -1.24
N PRO A 185 -12.37 -18.92 -1.31
CA PRO A 185 -12.99 -19.65 -0.21
C PRO A 185 -12.13 -20.78 0.36
N ALA A 186 -11.28 -21.39 -0.46
CA ALA A 186 -10.40 -22.49 -0.04
C ALA A 186 -9.19 -22.04 0.82
N ARG A 187 -8.95 -20.73 0.99
CA ARG A 187 -7.85 -20.23 1.84
C ARG A 187 -8.25 -20.28 3.32
N THR A 188 -7.27 -20.47 4.19
CA THR A 188 -7.49 -20.77 5.62
C THR A 188 -7.78 -19.54 6.49
N SER A 189 -7.34 -18.35 6.10
CA SER A 189 -7.59 -17.11 6.85
C SER A 189 -8.56 -16.18 6.14
N VAL A 190 -9.38 -15.44 6.90
CA VAL A 190 -10.34 -14.44 6.38
C VAL A 190 -9.63 -13.42 5.47
N LEU A 191 -8.44 -12.97 5.86
CA LEU A 191 -7.63 -12.06 5.04
C LEU A 191 -7.23 -12.71 3.70
N ALA A 192 -6.73 -13.95 3.72
CA ALA A 192 -6.32 -14.66 2.52
C ALA A 192 -7.50 -15.04 1.60
N GLN A 193 -8.70 -15.18 2.17
CA GLN A 193 -9.94 -15.42 1.44
C GLN A 193 -10.41 -14.20 0.64
N LYS A 194 -9.97 -12.98 1.01
CA LYS A 194 -10.35 -11.70 0.40
C LYS A 194 -11.87 -11.56 0.27
N TRP A 195 -12.53 -11.16 1.35
CA TRP A 195 -13.97 -10.97 1.37
C TRP A 195 -14.39 -9.62 0.78
N GLY A 196 -15.55 -9.62 0.10
CA GLY A 196 -16.09 -8.42 -0.56
C GLY A 196 -17.44 -8.68 -1.22
N TRP A 197 -18.08 -7.60 -1.68
CA TRP A 197 -19.35 -7.67 -2.41
C TRP A 197 -19.09 -7.95 -3.88
N SER A 198 -19.79 -8.91 -4.45
CA SER A 198 -19.47 -9.44 -5.77
C SER A 198 -20.70 -9.61 -6.65
N GLY A 199 -20.65 -9.04 -7.84
CA GLY A 199 -21.65 -9.25 -8.89
C GLY A 199 -21.04 -9.96 -10.10
N LEU A 200 -21.89 -10.62 -10.88
CA LEU A 200 -21.55 -11.39 -12.07
C LEU A 200 -22.29 -10.93 -13.31
N GLN A 201 -23.42 -10.23 -13.18
CA GLN A 201 -24.34 -9.99 -14.30
C GLN A 201 -24.64 -8.50 -14.51
N PRO A 202 -24.83 -8.03 -15.75
CA PRO A 202 -25.30 -6.70 -16.04
C PRO A 202 -26.65 -6.41 -15.37
N GLY A 203 -26.81 -5.19 -14.86
CA GLY A 203 -27.98 -4.78 -14.09
C GLY A 203 -27.94 -5.18 -12.61
N GLU A 204 -26.97 -6.00 -12.16
CA GLU A 204 -26.70 -6.16 -10.74
C GLU A 204 -26.11 -4.86 -10.17
N TRP A 205 -26.56 -4.50 -8.97
CA TRP A 205 -26.14 -3.25 -8.34
C TRP A 205 -26.04 -3.37 -6.82
N LEU A 206 -25.29 -2.45 -6.22
CA LEU A 206 -25.32 -2.19 -4.79
C LEU A 206 -25.37 -0.69 -4.50
N GLN A 207 -25.93 -0.32 -3.36
CA GLN A 207 -25.98 1.05 -2.86
C GLN A 207 -25.19 1.14 -1.56
N LEU A 208 -24.14 1.96 -1.59
CA LEU A 208 -23.32 2.32 -0.45
C LEU A 208 -23.90 3.56 0.22
N GLU A 209 -23.80 3.65 1.54
CA GLU A 209 -24.06 4.87 2.29
C GLU A 209 -22.85 5.22 3.14
N VAL A 210 -22.25 6.37 2.85
CA VAL A 210 -20.98 6.81 3.45
C VAL A 210 -21.08 8.28 3.86
N SER A 211 -20.43 8.64 4.96
CA SER A 211 -20.26 10.05 5.29
C SER A 211 -19.15 10.62 4.42
N THR A 212 -19.42 11.73 3.73
CA THR A 212 -18.39 12.53 3.08
C THR A 212 -17.96 13.73 3.94
N MET A 213 -18.46 13.81 5.17
CA MET A 213 -17.99 14.76 6.18
C MET A 213 -16.64 14.28 6.73
N LEU A 214 -15.64 15.15 6.74
CA LEU A 214 -14.47 15.01 7.60
C LEU A 214 -14.64 15.95 8.79
N GLU A 215 -14.16 15.56 9.97
CA GLU A 215 -14.44 16.18 11.28
C GLU A 215 -14.05 17.66 11.43
N ALA A 216 -13.45 18.30 10.41
CA ALA A 216 -13.12 19.72 10.44
C ALA A 216 -14.21 20.55 9.74
N ALA A 217 -14.77 21.53 10.49
CA ALA A 217 -15.79 22.50 10.09
C ALA A 217 -15.33 23.50 8.99
N SER A 218 -14.77 23.01 7.89
CA SER A 218 -14.45 23.84 6.73
C SER A 218 -15.71 24.05 5.89
N PRO A 219 -15.93 25.26 5.32
CA PRO A 219 -17.05 25.51 4.41
C PRO A 219 -17.06 24.52 3.25
N GLN A 220 -18.26 24.12 2.84
CA GLN A 220 -18.59 23.10 1.83
C GLN A 220 -17.47 22.88 0.79
N ARG A 221 -16.73 21.78 0.94
CA ARG A 221 -15.76 21.33 -0.07
C ARG A 221 -16.33 20.20 -0.92
N ASN A 222 -15.78 20.04 -2.11
CA ASN A 222 -15.99 18.82 -2.90
C ASN A 222 -15.18 17.68 -2.27
N ALA A 223 -15.76 16.50 -2.24
CA ALA A 223 -15.13 15.24 -1.91
C ALA A 223 -15.10 14.36 -3.15
N THR A 224 -14.01 13.65 -3.40
CA THR A 224 -13.91 12.59 -4.40
C THR A 224 -14.08 11.25 -3.71
N VAL A 225 -14.96 10.41 -4.25
CA VAL A 225 -15.09 9.02 -3.83
C VAL A 225 -14.37 8.12 -4.81
N PHE A 226 -13.53 7.24 -4.27
CA PHE A 226 -12.85 6.18 -5.01
C PHE A 226 -13.47 4.84 -4.65
N LEU A 227 -13.82 4.04 -5.66
CA LEU A 227 -14.12 2.62 -5.46
C LEU A 227 -12.91 1.81 -5.89
N ARG A 228 -12.63 0.79 -5.09
CA ARG A 228 -11.62 -0.21 -5.39
C ARG A 228 -12.34 -1.50 -5.79
N ALA A 229 -12.29 -1.79 -7.08
CA ALA A 229 -12.75 -3.04 -7.66
C ALA A 229 -11.58 -3.98 -7.94
N TRP A 230 -11.84 -5.28 -7.85
CA TRP A 230 -10.92 -6.36 -8.21
C TRP A 230 -11.47 -7.06 -9.46
N GLU A 231 -10.65 -7.21 -10.50
CA GLU A 231 -10.96 -7.99 -11.70
C GLU A 231 -10.03 -9.23 -11.78
N PRO A 232 -10.52 -10.46 -11.53
CA PRO A 232 -9.84 -11.68 -11.96
C PRO A 232 -9.87 -11.80 -13.51
N PRO A 233 -9.00 -12.59 -14.17
CA PRO A 233 -8.07 -13.60 -13.64
C PRO A 233 -6.60 -13.16 -13.64
N ILE A 234 -6.30 -11.87 -13.71
CA ILE A 234 -4.91 -11.42 -13.82
C ILE A 234 -4.17 -11.87 -12.53
N PRO A 235 -3.06 -12.65 -12.63
CA PRO A 235 -2.29 -13.09 -11.47
C PRO A 235 -1.75 -11.91 -10.62
N TYR A 236 -1.83 -10.70 -11.17
CA TYR A 236 -1.58 -9.43 -10.50
C TYR A 236 -2.89 -8.77 -10.12
N THR A 237 -2.95 -8.33 -8.87
CA THR A 237 -4.02 -7.45 -8.40
C THR A 237 -3.89 -6.10 -9.12
N VAL A 238 -4.63 -5.90 -10.20
CA VAL A 238 -4.80 -4.57 -10.78
C VAL A 238 -5.88 -3.88 -9.96
N PHE A 239 -5.46 -2.96 -9.10
CA PHE A 239 -6.39 -2.05 -8.44
C PHE A 239 -6.80 -0.99 -9.44
N LEU A 240 -8.02 -1.06 -9.93
CA LEU A 240 -8.62 0.03 -10.69
C LEU A 240 -9.20 1.01 -9.67
N ASN A 241 -8.50 2.14 -9.49
CA ASN A 241 -9.05 3.29 -8.79
C ASN A 241 -9.91 4.04 -9.80
N TYR A 242 -11.22 3.91 -9.71
CA TYR A 242 -12.14 4.72 -10.48
C TYR A 242 -12.42 6.00 -9.69
N PRO A 243 -11.91 7.18 -10.11
CA PRO A 243 -12.43 8.44 -9.59
C PRO A 243 -13.88 8.52 -10.07
N LEU A 244 -14.84 8.33 -9.16
CA LEU A 244 -16.24 8.23 -9.58
C LEU A 244 -16.78 9.61 -9.83
N HIS A 245 -16.84 10.43 -8.79
CA HIS A 245 -17.50 11.73 -8.85
C HIS A 245 -16.96 12.67 -7.77
N ASN A 246 -16.96 13.97 -8.10
CA ASN A 246 -16.89 15.03 -7.11
C ASN A 246 -18.29 15.20 -6.51
N VAL A 247 -18.42 14.92 -5.22
CA VAL A 247 -19.66 15.04 -4.47
C VAL A 247 -19.53 16.15 -3.43
N THR A 248 -20.63 16.80 -3.09
CA THR A 248 -20.64 17.72 -1.96
C THR A 248 -20.50 16.95 -0.64
N GLN A 249 -19.97 17.62 0.38
CA GLN A 249 -19.96 17.06 1.75
C GLN A 249 -21.39 16.84 2.25
N HIS A 250 -21.66 15.61 2.69
CA HIS A 250 -22.95 15.19 3.21
C HIS A 250 -22.75 14.09 4.27
N PRO A 251 -23.48 14.13 5.41
CA PRO A 251 -23.35 13.09 6.44
C PRO A 251 -23.77 11.70 5.96
N ARG A 252 -24.54 11.63 4.87
CA ARG A 252 -25.08 10.38 4.29
C ARG A 252 -25.08 10.45 2.77
N CYS A 253 -23.91 10.41 2.15
CA CYS A 253 -23.80 10.29 0.69
C CYS A 253 -24.20 8.87 0.29
N ARG A 254 -25.07 8.73 -0.72
CA ARG A 254 -25.49 7.43 -1.25
C ARG A 254 -24.93 7.24 -2.65
N LEU A 255 -24.24 6.14 -2.86
CA LEU A 255 -23.60 5.82 -4.13
C LEU A 255 -24.17 4.51 -4.63
N ARG A 256 -24.64 4.48 -5.88
CA ARG A 256 -25.06 3.25 -6.55
C ARG A 256 -23.95 2.80 -7.48
N VAL A 257 -23.57 1.54 -7.36
CA VAL A 257 -22.60 0.88 -8.23
C VAL A 257 -23.33 -0.20 -8.99
N GLU A 258 -23.22 -0.20 -10.31
CA GLU A 258 -23.99 -1.08 -11.19
C GLU A 258 -23.07 -1.66 -12.27
N ILE A 259 -23.24 -2.96 -12.56
CA ILE A 259 -22.55 -3.62 -13.66
C ILE A 259 -23.32 -3.27 -14.94
N MET A 260 -22.74 -2.43 -15.81
CA MET A 260 -23.44 -1.94 -17.00
C MET A 260 -23.32 -2.88 -18.20
N ASN A 261 -22.14 -3.49 -18.40
CA ASN A 261 -21.83 -4.29 -19.58
C ASN A 261 -21.02 -5.53 -19.19
N GLU A 262 -21.29 -6.66 -19.85
CA GLU A 262 -20.41 -7.83 -19.84
C GLU A 262 -19.35 -7.68 -20.93
N ARG A 263 -18.09 -8.05 -20.62
CA ARG A 263 -17.10 -8.25 -21.67
C ARG A 263 -17.34 -9.65 -22.28
N PRO A 264 -17.65 -9.78 -23.58
CA PRO A 264 -18.09 -11.06 -24.18
C PRO A 264 -17.13 -12.24 -24.07
N GLN A 265 -15.87 -12.02 -23.68
CA GLN A 265 -14.83 -13.04 -23.68
C GLN A 265 -14.48 -13.59 -22.29
N GLN A 266 -15.17 -13.18 -21.22
CA GLN A 266 -14.80 -13.55 -19.85
C GLN A 266 -16.04 -13.89 -19.01
N ALA A 267 -16.69 -15.00 -19.34
CA ALA A 267 -17.93 -15.48 -18.68
C ALA A 267 -17.80 -15.76 -17.16
N GLU A 268 -16.58 -15.69 -16.60
CA GLU A 268 -16.32 -15.86 -15.17
C GLU A 268 -15.85 -14.56 -14.48
N GLN A 269 -15.92 -13.41 -15.16
CA GLN A 269 -15.43 -12.15 -14.58
C GLN A 269 -16.36 -11.62 -13.50
N LYS A 270 -15.94 -11.87 -12.26
CA LYS A 270 -16.52 -11.35 -11.04
C LYS A 270 -16.06 -9.91 -10.81
N VAL A 271 -17.00 -8.95 -10.83
CA VAL A 271 -16.73 -7.61 -10.30
C VAL A 271 -16.82 -7.69 -8.79
N MET A 272 -15.71 -7.45 -8.11
CA MET A 272 -15.67 -7.48 -6.64
C MET A 272 -15.29 -6.11 -6.07
N LEU A 273 -16.16 -5.57 -5.23
CA LEU A 273 -15.95 -4.32 -4.49
C LEU A 273 -15.51 -4.67 -3.06
N ALA A 274 -14.32 -4.20 -2.68
CA ALA A 274 -13.71 -4.55 -1.39
C ALA A 274 -13.32 -3.32 -0.54
N ALA A 275 -13.21 -2.15 -1.16
CA ALA A 275 -12.92 -0.92 -0.44
C ALA A 275 -13.49 0.29 -1.18
N MET A 276 -13.65 1.35 -0.42
CA MET A 276 -14.03 2.67 -0.88
C MET A 276 -13.25 3.69 -0.03
N ALA A 277 -12.78 4.76 -0.66
CA ALA A 277 -12.13 5.86 0.01
C ALA A 277 -12.82 7.18 -0.33
N VAL A 278 -12.86 8.09 0.64
CA VAL A 278 -13.35 9.46 0.45
C VAL A 278 -12.18 10.40 0.69
N GLN A 279 -11.88 11.26 -0.28
CA GLN A 279 -10.82 12.25 -0.21
C GLN A 279 -11.42 13.64 -0.44
N LEU A 280 -10.99 14.66 0.30
CA LEU A 280 -11.37 16.04 -0.03
C LEU A 280 -10.50 16.58 -1.16
N LEU A 281 -11.12 17.35 -2.05
CA LEU A 281 -10.40 18.18 -3.00
C LEU A 281 -10.07 19.52 -2.35
N ASN A 282 -8.87 20.00 -2.64
CA ASN A 282 -8.41 21.33 -2.28
C ASN A 282 -8.70 22.33 -3.39
#